data_AF-A0A3L6DM10-F1
#
_entry.id   AF-A0A3L6DM10-F1
#
_cell.length_a   1.000
_cell.length_b   1.000
_cell.length_c   1.000
_cell.angle_alpha   90.00
_cell.angle_beta   90.00
_cell.angle_gamma   90.00
#
_symmetry.space_group_name_H-M   'P 1'
#
loop_
_entity.id
_entity.type
_entity.pdbx_description
1 polymer ?
#
loop_
_entity_poly.entity_id
_entity_poly.type
_entity_poly.pdbx_seq_one_letter_code
_entity_poly.pdbx_strand_id
1 'polypeptide(L)'
;MDDDDAASSSPAASYVRLVQHLIEKCICYKLNKEECMETLEKHAKVMPVITSTVWKELEKENREFFETYKKYRGEESAAALQKNPSDGQEQPSSASKSSDDNDDDDD
;
A
#
# COMPACT_ATOMS: atom_id res chain seq x y z
N MET A 1 9.85 -6.84 -47.79
CA MET A 1 9.41 -5.61 -47.14
C MET A 1 7.93 -5.49 -47.45
N ASP A 2 6.97 -5.76 -46.59
CA ASP A 2 6.90 -6.22 -45.20
C ASP A 2 5.43 -6.60 -45.06
N ASP A 3 5.05 -7.88 -45.04
CA ASP A 3 3.65 -8.23 -44.76
C ASP A 3 3.56 -9.62 -44.14
N ASP A 4 2.76 -9.70 -43.08
CA ASP A 4 2.44 -10.83 -42.20
C ASP A 4 3.49 -11.22 -41.15
N ASP A 5 3.75 -10.28 -40.24
CA ASP A 5 4.00 -10.59 -38.83
C ASP A 5 2.73 -11.26 -38.25
N ALA A 6 2.58 -12.55 -38.57
CA ALA A 6 1.59 -13.44 -37.99
C ALA A 6 1.99 -13.74 -36.54
N ALA A 7 2.04 -12.70 -35.70
CA ALA A 7 2.10 -12.83 -34.26
C ALA A 7 0.79 -13.42 -33.76
N SER A 8 0.66 -14.74 -33.92
CA SER A 8 -0.16 -15.62 -33.09
C SER A 8 -1.53 -15.03 -32.71
N SER A 9 -2.43 -14.93 -33.67
CA SER A 9 -3.87 -14.63 -33.51
C SER A 9 -4.60 -15.77 -32.78
N SER A 10 -4.13 -16.12 -31.57
CA SER A 10 -4.87 -17.01 -30.69
C SER A 10 -5.76 -16.15 -29.80
N PRO A 11 -7.10 -16.31 -29.84
CA PRO A 11 -8.02 -15.55 -28.99
C PRO A 11 -7.66 -15.62 -27.50
N ALA A 12 -7.04 -16.72 -27.08
CA ALA A 12 -6.54 -16.90 -25.72
C ALA A 12 -5.39 -15.92 -25.38
N ALA A 13 -4.44 -15.71 -26.29
CA ALA A 13 -3.32 -14.79 -26.07
C ALA A 13 -3.81 -13.34 -25.97
N SER A 14 -4.75 -12.94 -26.84
CA SER A 14 -5.39 -11.62 -26.79
C SER A 14 -6.14 -11.39 -25.47
N TYR A 15 -6.86 -12.40 -24.99
CA TYR A 15 -7.60 -12.32 -23.74
C TYR A 15 -6.68 -12.20 -22.52
N VAL A 16 -5.59 -12.98 -22.46
CA VAL A 16 -4.61 -12.88 -21.38
C VAL A 16 -3.97 -11.49 -21.33
N ARG A 17 -3.57 -10.94 -22.48
CA ARG A 17 -3.04 -9.57 -22.56
C ARG A 17 -4.04 -8.51 -22.12
N LEU A 18 -5.32 -8.68 -22.46
CA LEU A 18 -6.37 -7.77 -21.99
C LEU A 18 -6.51 -7.83 -20.46
N VAL A 19 -6.56 -9.03 -19.87
CA VAL A 19 -6.66 -9.19 -18.41
C VAL A 19 -5.43 -8.61 -17.71
N GLN A 20 -4.23 -8.84 -18.25
CA GLN A 20 -3.00 -8.24 -17.74
C GLN A 20 -3.08 -6.70 -17.74
N HIS A 21 -3.49 -6.10 -18.87
CA HIS A 21 -3.63 -4.64 -18.97
C HIS A 21 -4.64 -4.07 -17.97
N LEU A 22 -5.73 -4.78 -17.71
CA LEU A 22 -6.72 -4.36 -16.73
C LEU A 22 -6.19 -4.47 -15.29
N ILE A 23 -5.38 -5.50 -14.99
CA ILE A 23 -4.69 -5.63 -13.70
C ILE A 23 -3.68 -4.49 -13.50
N GLU A 24 -2.89 -4.16 -14.52
CA GLU A 24 -1.96 -3.02 -14.46
C GLU A 24 -2.71 -1.72 -14.16
N LYS A 25 -3.88 -1.51 -14.80
CA LYS A 25 -4.76 -0.38 -14.47
C LYS A 25 -5.25 -0.42 -13.02
N CYS A 26 -5.74 -1.56 -12.52
CA CYS A 26 -6.10 -1.69 -11.10
C CYS A 26 -4.95 -1.29 -10.17
N ILE A 27 -3.74 -1.71 -10.51
CA ILE A 27 -2.55 -1.46 -9.70
C ILE A 27 -2.26 0.05 -9.63
N CYS A 28 -2.38 0.76 -10.76
CA CYS A 28 -2.28 2.22 -10.83
C CYS A 28 -3.33 2.92 -9.96
N TYR A 29 -4.54 2.37 -9.84
CA TYR A 29 -5.57 2.85 -8.91
C TYR A 29 -5.34 2.44 -7.45
N LYS A 30 -4.20 1.82 -7.12
CA LYS A 30 -3.86 1.32 -5.79
C LYS A 30 -4.82 0.24 -5.26
N LEU A 31 -5.55 -0.45 -6.13
CA LEU A 31 -6.49 -1.52 -5.76
C LEU A 31 -5.78 -2.81 -5.37
N ASN A 32 -6.26 -3.44 -4.29
CA ASN A 32 -5.72 -4.72 -3.84
C ASN A 32 -6.24 -5.88 -4.70
N LYS A 33 -5.72 -7.09 -4.44
CA LYS A 33 -6.07 -8.26 -5.24
C LYS A 33 -7.58 -8.54 -5.23
N GLU A 34 -8.22 -8.42 -4.08
CA GLU A 34 -9.66 -8.66 -3.91
C GLU A 34 -10.49 -7.58 -4.61
N GLU A 35 -10.13 -6.31 -4.42
CA GLU A 35 -10.78 -5.18 -5.11
C GLU A 35 -10.64 -5.27 -6.62
N CYS A 36 -9.47 -5.67 -7.11
CA CYS A 36 -9.25 -5.85 -8.54
C CYS A 36 -10.07 -7.02 -9.08
N MET A 37 -10.19 -8.15 -8.34
CA MET A 37 -11.07 -9.26 -8.72
C MET A 37 -12.54 -8.82 -8.82
N GLU A 38 -13.07 -8.11 -7.83
CA GLU A 38 -14.45 -7.62 -7.88
C GLU A 38 -14.67 -6.60 -9.00
N THR A 39 -13.73 -5.67 -9.19
CA THR A 39 -13.84 -4.63 -10.22
C THR A 39 -13.82 -5.25 -11.62
N LEU A 40 -12.91 -6.19 -11.85
CA LEU A 40 -12.81 -6.93 -13.10
C LEU A 40 -14.04 -7.80 -13.38
N GLU A 41 -14.60 -8.42 -12.35
CA GLU A 41 -15.82 -9.21 -12.46
C GLU A 41 -17.02 -8.32 -12.81
N LYS A 42 -17.22 -7.21 -12.10
CA LYS A 42 -18.36 -6.29 -12.29
C LYS A 42 -18.26 -5.50 -13.59
N HIS A 43 -17.09 -4.96 -13.93
CA HIS A 43 -16.92 -4.04 -15.05
C HIS A 43 -16.50 -4.72 -16.35
N ALA A 44 -15.70 -5.80 -16.28
CA ALA A 44 -15.14 -6.47 -17.45
C ALA A 44 -15.66 -7.90 -17.63
N LYS A 45 -16.54 -8.40 -16.74
CA LYS A 45 -17.06 -9.78 -16.75
C LYS A 45 -15.95 -10.83 -16.78
N VAL A 46 -14.79 -10.50 -16.22
CA VAL A 46 -13.66 -11.42 -16.10
C VAL A 46 -13.87 -12.28 -14.87
N MET A 47 -13.74 -13.60 -15.01
CA MET A 47 -13.90 -14.49 -13.86
C MET A 47 -12.82 -14.21 -12.81
N PRO A 48 -13.17 -14.12 -11.51
CA PRO A 48 -12.20 -13.90 -10.44
C PRO A 48 -11.04 -14.89 -10.44
N VAL A 49 -11.31 -16.14 -10.85
CA VAL A 49 -10.30 -17.20 -10.99
C VAL A 49 -9.22 -16.83 -12.01
N ILE A 50 -9.61 -16.22 -13.13
CA ILE A 50 -8.67 -15.78 -14.18
C ILE A 50 -7.82 -14.64 -13.65
N THR A 51 -8.45 -13.60 -13.10
CA THR A 51 -7.75 -12.47 -12.47
C THR A 51 -6.77 -12.94 -11.40
N SER A 52 -7.18 -13.86 -10.53
CA SER A 52 -6.33 -14.41 -9.47
C SER A 52 -5.13 -15.18 -10.03
N THR A 53 -5.31 -15.90 -11.14
CA THR A 53 -4.24 -16.65 -11.80
C THR A 53 -3.23 -15.71 -12.43
N VAL A 54 -3.69 -14.76 -13.26
CA VAL A 54 -2.80 -13.78 -13.92
C VAL A 54 -2.09 -12.90 -12.88
N TRP A 55 -2.78 -12.48 -11.82
CA TRP A 55 -2.18 -11.72 -10.73
C TRP A 55 -1.05 -12.50 -10.04
N LYS A 56 -1.25 -13.79 -9.75
CA LYS A 56 -0.22 -14.63 -9.11
C LYS A 56 1.02 -14.77 -10.00
N GLU A 57 0.84 -14.94 -11.31
CA GLU A 57 1.97 -15.00 -12.25
C GLU A 57 2.71 -13.66 -12.31
N LEU A 58 1.98 -12.54 -12.41
CA LEU A 58 2.57 -11.19 -12.37
C LEU A 58 3.37 -10.94 -11.09
N GLU A 59 2.84 -11.36 -9.94
CA GLU A 59 3.50 -11.25 -8.64
C GLU A 59 4.77 -12.10 -8.58
N LYS A 60 4.75 -13.29 -9.20
CA LYS A 60 5.90 -14.19 -9.24
C LYS A 60 7.01 -13.67 -10.15
N GLU A 61 6.67 -13.05 -11.28
CA GLU A 61 7.63 -12.46 -12.22
C GLU A 61 8.16 -11.10 -11.72
N ASN A 62 7.33 -10.29 -11.05
CA ASN A 62 7.65 -8.93 -10.61
C ASN A 62 7.64 -8.80 -9.08
N ARG A 63 8.28 -9.73 -8.37
CA ARG A 63 8.23 -9.82 -6.90
C ARG A 63 8.57 -8.51 -6.19
N GLU A 64 9.68 -7.88 -6.59
CA GLU A 64 10.16 -6.65 -5.97
C GLU A 64 9.17 -5.48 -6.10
N PHE A 65 8.51 -5.38 -7.27
CA PHE A 65 7.45 -4.40 -7.49
C PHE A 65 6.26 -4.67 -6.57
N PHE A 66 5.80 -5.92 -6.47
CA PHE A 66 4.64 -6.27 -5.64
C PHE A 66 4.93 -6.20 -4.13
N GLU A 67 6.15 -6.48 -3.69
CA GLU A 67 6.57 -6.27 -2.30
C GLU A 67 6.51 -4.79 -1.93
N THR A 68 7.11 -3.95 -2.78
CA THR A 68 7.10 -2.50 -2.62
C THR A 68 5.67 -1.94 -2.67
N TYR A 69 4.86 -2.40 -3.62
CA TYR A 69 3.46 -2.02 -3.77
C TYR A 69 2.61 -2.41 -2.56
N LYS A 70 2.77 -3.63 -2.04
CA LYS A 70 2.11 -4.07 -0.81
C LYS A 70 2.57 -3.27 0.39
N LYS A 71 3.85 -2.92 0.48
CA LYS A 71 4.39 -2.08 1.55
C LYS A 71 3.78 -0.68 1.53
N TYR A 72 3.72 -0.02 0.37
CA TYR A 72 3.08 1.30 0.24
C TYR A 72 1.59 1.30 0.58
N ARG A 73 0.86 0.23 0.24
CA ARG A 73 -0.55 0.09 0.61
C ARG A 73 -0.75 -0.31 2.08
N GLY A 74 0.14 -1.16 2.59
CA GLY A 74 0.19 -1.55 3.99
C GLY A 74 0.52 -0.37 4.88
N GLU A 75 1.38 0.56 4.43
CA GLU A 75 1.63 1.84 5.11
C GLU A 75 0.39 2.75 5.13
N GLU A 76 -0.47 2.76 4.10
CA GLU A 76 -1.76 3.48 4.21
C GLU A 76 -2.76 2.82 5.18
N SER A 77 -2.78 1.48 5.26
CA SER A 77 -3.62 0.76 6.22
C SER A 77 -3.05 0.74 7.64
N ALA A 78 -1.73 0.83 7.81
CA ALA A 78 -1.03 0.78 9.10
C ALA A 78 -0.70 2.17 9.66
N ALA A 79 -0.62 3.22 8.83
CA ALA A 79 -0.54 4.61 9.28
C ALA A 79 -1.78 5.05 10.07
N ALA A 80 -2.87 4.28 10.03
CA ALA A 80 -4.03 4.47 10.89
C ALA A 80 -3.79 4.07 12.36
N LEU A 81 -2.66 3.43 12.73
CA LEU A 81 -2.46 2.94 14.11
C LEU A 81 -1.21 3.40 14.88
N GLN A 82 -0.38 4.32 14.39
CA GLN A 82 0.72 4.86 15.21
C GLN A 82 0.90 6.38 15.07
N LYS A 83 0.07 7.13 15.80
CA LYS A 83 0.49 8.39 16.41
C LYS A 83 0.15 8.33 17.89
N ASN A 84 1.09 7.81 18.68
CA ASN A 84 1.28 8.18 20.07
C ASN A 84 2.76 7.97 20.40
N PRO A 85 3.63 8.96 20.15
CA PRO A 85 4.81 9.08 20.97
C PRO A 85 4.34 9.61 22.33
N SER A 86 4.08 8.69 23.26
CA SER A 86 4.08 9.03 24.68
C SER A 86 5.50 9.48 25.00
N ASP A 87 5.71 10.80 24.98
CA ASP A 87 6.94 11.44 25.43
C ASP A 87 6.98 11.34 26.97
N GLY A 88 7.41 10.16 27.42
CA GLY A 88 7.83 9.93 28.78
C GLY A 88 9.26 10.43 28.91
N GLN A 89 9.43 11.74 29.11
CA GLN A 89 10.69 12.26 29.62
C GLN A 89 10.53 12.54 31.11
N GLU A 90 10.86 11.51 31.89
CA GLU A 90 11.13 11.64 33.32
C GLU A 90 12.18 12.73 33.54
N GLN A 91 11.84 13.72 34.36
CA GLN A 91 12.78 14.74 34.84
C GLN A 91 13.44 14.20 36.12
N PRO A 92 14.74 13.86 36.10
CA PRO A 92 15.47 13.59 37.33
C PRO A 92 15.69 14.89 38.12
N SER A 93 15.54 14.73 39.43
CA SER A 93 15.62 15.74 40.46
C SER A 93 16.94 16.52 40.44
N SER A 94 16.87 17.83 40.59
CA SER A 94 17.96 18.60 41.20
C SER A 94 17.37 19.67 42.13
N ALA A 95 17.23 19.29 43.40
CA ALA A 95 17.12 20.26 44.47
C ALA A 95 18.42 21.07 44.52
N SER A 96 18.34 22.39 44.37
CA SER A 96 19.26 23.36 44.98
C SER A 96 18.74 24.80 44.83
N LYS A 97 18.22 25.30 45.95
CA LYS A 97 18.59 26.57 46.61
C LYS A 97 18.38 27.90 45.84
N SER A 98 17.38 28.67 46.28
CA SER A 98 17.50 30.12 46.44
C SER A 98 16.82 30.53 47.73
N SER A 99 17.61 31.17 48.58
CA SER A 99 17.31 31.72 49.89
C SER A 99 16.64 33.09 49.78
N ASP A 100 16.24 33.56 50.97
CA ASP A 100 16.13 34.96 51.39
C ASP A 100 14.71 35.56 51.39
N ASP A 101 14.13 35.44 52.59
CA ASP A 101 13.43 36.45 53.40
C ASP A 101 12.61 37.53 52.68
N ASN A 102 11.30 37.48 52.89
CA ASN A 102 10.47 38.64 53.22
C ASN A 102 9.29 38.14 54.06
N ASP A 103 9.45 38.19 55.39
CA ASP A 103 8.31 38.22 56.30
C ASP A 103 7.99 39.68 56.62
N ASP A 104 6.75 40.02 56.30
CA ASP A 104 6.03 41.25 56.60
C ASP A 104 5.66 41.30 58.10
N ASP A 105 5.44 42.52 58.58
CA ASP A 105 4.54 42.91 59.67
C ASP A 105 4.87 42.73 61.18
N ASP A 106 4.38 43.77 61.90
CA ASP A 106 3.89 43.84 63.29
C ASP A 106 4.87 44.03 64.48
N ASP A 107 5.15 45.29 64.86
CA ASP A 107 4.54 46.05 66.00
C ASP A 107 5.26 47.41 66.21
#